data_AF-A0A958M993-F1
#
_entry.id   AF-A0A958M993-F1
#
_cell.length_a   1.000
_cell.length_b   1.000
_cell.length_c   1.000
_cell.angle_alpha   90.00
_cell.angle_beta   90.00
_cell.angle_gamma   90.00
#
_symmetry.space_group_name_H-M   'P 1'
#
loop_
_entity.id
_entity.type
_entity.pdbx_description
1 polymer ?
#
loop_
_entity_poly.entity_id
_entity_poly.type
_entity_poly.pdbx_seq_one_letter_code
_entity_poly.pdbx_strand_id
1 'polypeptide(L)'
;NLFDGTPTYNDLLQYDAVVFFKHWSSGVTTALQNALIAYANDGGGVVALHHAVYNEPEGALNKDILIDQLFGVESGPGVDVSNAALQNYHLFSVNYGHFVSTYGVDLAGDNPGLSAPGSWSGNSPSTSGNLSYSYYQNFGIYDEIYDNITFTPGQSFGRGVNQITPLFSNDVNGYADPVSHASGFVKLFNPSGDGSVGRVVFFQPGERRESVTINHRYGQVIRNAVVWAAQAN
;
A
#
# COMPACT_ATOMS: atom_id res chain seq x y z
N ASN A 1 16.23 -11.30 -7.62
CA ASN A 1 17.57 -10.95 -7.11
C ASN A 1 17.42 -10.22 -5.79
N LEU A 2 18.24 -10.56 -4.80
CA LEU A 2 18.36 -9.79 -3.57
C LEU A 2 19.60 -8.91 -3.71
N PHE A 3 19.53 -7.64 -3.32
CA PHE A 3 20.69 -6.75 -3.30
C PHE A 3 21.52 -7.02 -2.05
N ASP A 4 22.84 -7.16 -2.22
CA ASP A 4 23.81 -7.17 -1.12
C ASP A 4 24.31 -5.73 -0.93
N GLY A 5 23.81 -5.05 0.10
CA GLY A 5 24.01 -3.61 0.33
C GLY A 5 22.85 -2.72 -0.15
N THR A 6 23.06 -1.40 -0.08
CA THR A 6 22.05 -0.41 -0.49
C THR A 6 22.02 -0.29 -2.02
N PRO A 7 20.91 -0.67 -2.70
CA PRO A 7 20.84 -0.54 -4.14
C PRO A 7 20.88 0.93 -4.58
N THR A 8 21.56 1.18 -5.70
CA THR A 8 21.60 2.48 -6.37
C THR A 8 20.51 2.59 -7.42
N TYR A 9 20.23 3.80 -7.89
CA TYR A 9 19.28 4.03 -8.99
C TYR A 9 19.62 3.18 -10.25
N ASN A 10 20.90 3.09 -10.62
CA ASN A 10 21.33 2.28 -11.78
C ASN A 10 21.09 0.78 -11.59
N ASP A 11 21.13 0.31 -10.35
CA ASP A 11 20.79 -1.09 -10.04
C ASP A 11 19.30 -1.34 -10.26
N LEU A 12 18.45 -0.36 -9.93
CA LEU A 12 16.99 -0.46 -10.09
C LEU A 12 16.56 -0.44 -11.56
N LEU A 13 17.28 0.29 -12.43
CA LEU A 13 16.99 0.36 -13.88
C LEU A 13 17.04 -0.98 -14.62
N GLN A 14 17.55 -2.04 -14.00
CA GLN A 14 17.58 -3.38 -14.58
C GLN A 14 16.24 -4.13 -14.45
N TYR A 15 15.27 -3.54 -13.75
CA TYR A 15 14.00 -4.17 -13.43
C TYR A 15 12.84 -3.30 -13.90
N ASP A 16 11.75 -3.93 -14.34
CA ASP A 16 10.51 -3.22 -14.66
C ASP A 16 9.74 -2.83 -13.38
N ALA A 17 9.91 -3.63 -12.32
CA ALA A 17 9.35 -3.37 -11.00
C ALA A 17 10.29 -3.86 -9.88
N VAL A 18 10.29 -3.12 -8.78
CA VAL A 18 11.05 -3.41 -7.57
C VAL A 18 10.08 -3.62 -6.41
N VAL A 19 10.26 -4.71 -5.67
CA VAL A 19 9.53 -4.95 -4.43
C VAL A 19 10.36 -4.44 -3.25
N PHE A 20 9.84 -3.44 -2.56
CA PHE A 20 10.42 -2.88 -1.35
C PHE A 20 9.69 -3.44 -0.12
N PHE A 21 10.30 -4.43 0.51
CA PHE A 21 9.82 -4.98 1.78
C PHE A 21 10.65 -4.44 2.94
N LYS A 22 9.98 -4.04 4.02
CA LYS A 22 10.62 -3.60 5.25
C LYS A 22 10.01 -4.29 6.46
N HIS A 23 10.88 -4.68 7.39
CA HIS A 23 10.56 -5.11 8.76
C HIS A 23 11.57 -4.45 9.73
N TRP A 24 11.32 -4.40 11.04
CA TRP A 24 12.13 -3.76 12.11
C TRP A 24 13.67 -3.77 11.92
N SER A 25 14.26 -4.82 11.36
CA SER A 25 15.70 -5.11 11.35
C SER A 25 16.59 -4.30 10.38
N SER A 26 16.20 -3.12 9.87
CA SER A 26 17.06 -2.34 8.97
C SER A 26 16.81 -0.83 8.96
N GLY A 27 17.84 -0.02 8.77
CA GLY A 27 17.69 1.39 8.44
C GLY A 27 17.38 1.58 6.95
N VAL A 28 16.63 2.63 6.59
CA VAL A 28 16.40 3.02 5.20
C VAL A 28 17.21 4.28 4.91
N THR A 29 18.34 4.12 4.25
CA THR A 29 19.27 5.24 4.00
C THR A 29 18.68 6.27 3.05
N THR A 30 19.07 7.55 3.18
CA THR A 30 18.72 8.61 2.23
C THR A 30 19.03 8.23 0.78
N ALA A 31 20.14 7.52 0.55
CA ALA A 31 20.52 7.05 -0.78
C ALA A 31 19.48 6.08 -1.38
N LEU A 32 18.97 5.14 -0.58
CA LEU A 32 17.91 4.22 -1.00
C LEU A 32 16.60 4.96 -1.33
N GLN A 33 16.21 5.90 -0.46
CA GLN A 33 14.99 6.68 -0.65
C GLN A 33 15.04 7.46 -1.96
N ASN A 34 16.16 8.14 -2.20
CA ASN A 34 16.38 8.89 -3.44
C ASN A 34 16.43 7.97 -4.67
N ALA A 35 17.05 6.79 -4.56
CA ALA A 35 17.10 5.83 -5.66
C ALA A 35 15.70 5.35 -6.07
N LEU A 36 14.84 5.02 -5.09
CA LEU A 36 13.47 4.59 -5.33
C LEU A 36 12.61 5.71 -5.94
N ILE A 37 12.77 6.95 -5.48
CA ILE A 37 12.04 8.10 -6.05
C ILE A 37 12.48 8.37 -7.48
N ALA A 38 13.78 8.43 -7.75
CA ALA A 38 14.29 8.66 -9.09
C ALA A 38 13.83 7.56 -10.05
N TYR A 39 13.92 6.30 -9.61
CA TYR A 39 13.45 5.16 -10.38
C TYR A 39 11.96 5.24 -10.70
N ALA A 40 11.11 5.55 -9.70
CA ALA A 40 9.68 5.72 -9.94
C ALA A 40 9.37 6.96 -10.82
N ASN A 41 10.07 8.07 -10.62
CA ASN A 41 9.89 9.29 -11.42
C ASN A 41 10.19 9.03 -12.90
N ASP A 42 11.17 8.16 -13.18
CA ASP A 42 11.60 7.83 -14.53
C ASP A 42 10.79 6.66 -15.16
N GLY A 43 9.60 6.35 -14.60
CA GLY A 43 8.69 5.35 -15.15
C GLY A 43 8.73 3.98 -14.47
N GLY A 44 9.61 3.78 -13.50
CA GLY A 44 9.76 2.51 -12.79
C GLY A 44 8.58 2.14 -11.88
N GLY A 45 8.36 0.83 -11.70
CA GLY A 45 7.35 0.29 -10.79
C GLY A 45 7.87 0.01 -9.38
N VAL A 46 7.25 0.54 -8.33
CA VAL A 46 7.61 0.24 -6.93
C VAL A 46 6.43 -0.42 -6.21
N VAL A 47 6.64 -1.62 -5.66
CA VAL A 47 5.66 -2.32 -4.81
C VAL A 47 6.19 -2.38 -3.39
N ALA A 48 5.59 -1.59 -2.51
CA ALA A 48 5.98 -1.44 -1.11
C ALA A 48 5.09 -2.28 -0.19
N LEU A 49 5.70 -3.00 0.75
CA LEU A 49 5.00 -3.92 1.65
C LEU A 49 5.34 -3.64 3.12
N HIS A 50 4.35 -3.82 3.98
CA HIS A 50 4.50 -3.90 5.43
C HIS A 50 5.05 -2.62 6.08
N HIS A 51 6.22 -2.62 6.71
CA HIS A 51 6.79 -1.42 7.37
C HIS A 51 7.34 -0.38 6.40
N ALA A 52 7.00 -0.45 5.11
CA ALA A 52 7.50 0.47 4.10
C ALA A 52 7.16 1.94 4.39
N VAL A 53 6.05 2.20 5.10
CA VAL A 53 5.61 3.55 5.50
C VAL A 53 5.76 3.81 7.01
N TYR A 54 6.30 2.86 7.77
CA TYR A 54 6.49 3.00 9.22
C TYR A 54 7.68 3.91 9.53
N ASN A 55 7.43 5.15 9.94
CA ASN A 55 8.46 6.15 10.15
C ASN A 55 9.06 6.09 11.56
N GLU A 56 9.84 5.06 11.85
CA GLU A 56 10.63 5.04 13.07
C GLU A 56 11.95 5.80 12.87
N PRO A 57 12.19 6.87 13.64
CA PRO A 57 13.48 7.53 13.66
C PRO A 57 14.48 6.66 14.44
N GLU A 58 15.38 5.95 13.73
CA GLU A 58 16.53 5.27 14.32
C GLU A 58 17.76 6.18 14.21
N GLY A 59 17.95 7.04 15.22
CA GLY A 59 19.00 8.06 15.21
C GLY A 59 18.74 9.12 14.12
N ALA A 60 19.60 9.16 13.10
CA ALA A 60 19.46 10.08 11.95
C ALA A 60 18.76 9.45 10.74
N LEU A 61 18.36 8.17 10.83
CA LEU A 61 17.70 7.45 9.75
C LEU A 61 16.18 7.50 9.97
N ASN A 62 15.46 7.98 8.96
CA ASN A 62 14.01 8.02 8.90
C ASN A 62 13.53 7.68 7.47
N LYS A 63 12.22 7.73 7.22
CA LYS A 63 11.63 7.52 5.89
C LYS A 63 10.90 8.75 5.33
N ASP A 64 11.20 9.94 5.85
CA ASP A 64 10.50 11.18 5.51
C ASP A 64 10.45 11.40 3.99
N ILE A 65 11.55 11.14 3.28
CA ILE A 65 11.64 11.31 1.83
C ILE A 65 10.65 10.39 1.11
N LEU A 66 10.59 9.10 1.44
CA LEU A 66 9.62 8.17 0.84
C LEU A 66 8.18 8.50 1.23
N ILE A 67 7.96 8.85 2.50
CA ILE A 67 6.65 9.18 3.05
C ILE A 67 6.06 10.41 2.37
N ASP A 68 6.84 11.48 2.26
CA ASP A 68 6.35 12.75 1.72
C ASP A 68 6.29 12.75 0.20
N GLN A 69 7.31 12.19 -0.45
CA GLN A 69 7.46 12.34 -1.90
C GLN A 69 6.85 11.16 -2.66
N LEU A 70 7.09 9.92 -2.23
CA LEU A 70 6.66 8.74 -2.99
C LEU A 70 5.25 8.31 -2.59
N PHE A 71 5.06 7.92 -1.33
CA PHE A 71 3.85 7.25 -0.84
C PHE A 71 2.72 8.23 -0.52
N GLY A 72 3.03 9.35 0.14
CA GLY A 72 2.00 10.24 0.68
C GLY A 72 1.27 9.67 1.89
N VAL A 73 1.87 8.70 2.58
CA VAL A 73 1.30 7.98 3.71
C VAL A 73 2.39 7.72 4.72
N GLU A 74 2.04 7.84 6.00
CA GLU A 74 2.91 7.60 7.14
C GLU A 74 2.22 6.70 8.16
N SER A 75 2.99 5.78 8.74
CA SER A 75 2.70 5.20 10.06
C SER A 75 3.70 5.81 11.05
N GLY A 76 3.23 6.81 11.82
CA GLY A 76 4.11 7.74 12.54
C GLY A 76 4.62 7.21 13.89
N PRO A 77 5.72 7.78 14.43
CA PRO A 77 6.27 7.41 15.73
C PRO A 77 5.39 7.93 16.87
N GLY A 78 5.12 7.11 17.88
CA GLY A 78 4.38 7.51 19.09
C GLY A 78 3.02 6.84 19.29
N VAL A 79 2.61 5.92 18.40
CA VAL A 79 1.51 5.00 18.69
C VAL A 79 2.07 3.72 19.30
N ASP A 80 1.36 3.23 20.32
CA ASP A 80 1.70 2.00 21.00
C ASP A 80 1.62 0.83 20.02
N VAL A 81 2.79 0.43 19.50
CA VAL A 81 2.95 -0.75 18.65
C VAL A 81 2.54 -2.04 19.38
N SER A 82 2.20 -1.98 20.67
CA SER A 82 1.61 -3.11 21.40
C SER A 82 0.28 -3.62 20.82
N ASN A 83 -0.43 -2.80 20.01
CA ASN A 83 -1.64 -3.21 19.29
C ASN A 83 -1.36 -3.82 17.90
N ALA A 84 -0.14 -3.68 17.37
CA ALA A 84 0.28 -4.38 16.18
C ALA A 84 0.66 -5.82 16.58
N ALA A 85 -0.33 -6.71 16.49
CA ALA A 85 -0.17 -8.11 16.82
C ALA A 85 -0.64 -8.98 15.64
N LEU A 86 -0.02 -10.14 15.50
CA LEU A 86 -0.47 -11.15 14.55
C LEU A 86 -1.88 -11.64 14.91
N GLN A 87 -2.87 -11.20 14.14
CA GLN A 87 -4.27 -11.57 14.32
C GLN A 87 -5.02 -11.66 12.99
N ASN A 88 -6.26 -12.15 13.05
CA ASN A 88 -7.12 -12.24 11.87
C ASN A 88 -7.75 -10.87 11.58
N TYR A 89 -7.59 -10.43 10.35
CA TYR A 89 -8.20 -9.22 9.80
C TYR A 89 -8.96 -9.56 8.53
N HIS A 90 -9.83 -8.66 8.09
CA HIS A 90 -10.45 -8.69 6.76
C HIS A 90 -9.95 -7.52 5.93
N LEU A 91 -9.48 -7.81 4.71
CA LEU A 91 -9.16 -6.78 3.73
C LEU A 91 -10.37 -6.53 2.84
N PHE A 92 -10.96 -5.34 2.92
CA PHE A 92 -12.11 -4.92 2.13
C PHE A 92 -11.65 -4.26 0.85
N SER A 93 -12.10 -4.76 -0.31
CA SER A 93 -11.84 -4.14 -1.60
C SER A 93 -12.72 -2.90 -1.76
N VAL A 94 -12.14 -1.71 -1.58
CA VAL A 94 -12.85 -0.43 -1.67
C VAL A 94 -12.84 0.18 -3.07
N ASN A 95 -12.12 -0.46 -3.99
CA ASN A 95 -12.11 -0.14 -5.42
C ASN A 95 -12.21 -1.44 -6.22
N TYR A 96 -13.36 -2.08 -6.08
CA TYR A 96 -13.68 -3.32 -6.77
C TYR A 96 -13.67 -3.10 -8.28
N GLY A 97 -12.95 -3.96 -8.99
CA GLY A 97 -12.74 -3.90 -10.44
C GLY A 97 -11.34 -3.44 -10.85
N HIS A 98 -10.54 -2.91 -9.92
CA HIS A 98 -9.12 -2.64 -10.21
C HIS A 98 -8.34 -3.95 -10.36
N PHE A 99 -7.54 -4.08 -11.43
CA PHE A 99 -6.80 -5.31 -11.75
C PHE A 99 -6.04 -5.89 -10.55
N VAL A 100 -5.33 -5.02 -9.82
CA VAL A 100 -4.53 -5.41 -8.64
C VAL A 100 -5.38 -6.10 -7.57
N SER A 101 -6.59 -5.61 -7.30
CA SER A 101 -7.43 -6.10 -6.20
C SER A 101 -8.36 -7.24 -6.62
N THR A 102 -8.63 -7.45 -7.92
CA THR A 102 -9.67 -8.40 -8.35
C THR A 102 -9.21 -9.52 -9.28
N TYR A 103 -8.11 -9.36 -10.04
CA TYR A 103 -7.75 -10.37 -11.05
C TYR A 103 -7.30 -11.68 -10.41
N GLY A 104 -8.09 -12.74 -10.54
CA GLY A 104 -7.81 -14.04 -9.94
C GLY A 104 -7.86 -14.04 -8.41
N VAL A 105 -8.37 -12.98 -7.79
CA VAL A 105 -8.57 -12.89 -6.34
C VAL A 105 -10.00 -13.32 -6.04
N ASP A 106 -10.15 -14.47 -5.39
CA ASP A 106 -11.46 -14.89 -4.88
C ASP A 106 -11.83 -14.00 -3.69
N LEU A 107 -12.75 -13.06 -3.93
CA LEU A 107 -13.23 -12.10 -2.94
C LEU A 107 -14.63 -12.46 -2.42
N ALA A 108 -15.10 -13.69 -2.64
CA ALA A 108 -16.36 -14.15 -2.07
C ALA A 108 -16.27 -14.01 -0.55
N GLY A 109 -16.91 -12.98 -0.01
CA GLY A 109 -16.66 -12.48 1.34
C GLY A 109 -16.66 -13.62 2.36
N ASP A 110 -15.50 -13.85 3.00
CA ASP A 110 -15.40 -14.75 4.15
C ASP A 110 -16.34 -14.29 5.28
N ASN A 111 -16.68 -13.00 5.27
CA ASN A 111 -17.70 -12.41 6.12
C ASN A 111 -18.71 -11.59 5.28
N PRO A 112 -19.78 -12.22 4.75
CA PRO A 112 -20.79 -11.56 3.93
C PRO A 112 -21.74 -10.66 4.75
N GLY A 113 -21.62 -10.66 6.09
CA GLY A 113 -22.47 -9.89 7.00
C GLY A 113 -21.98 -8.45 7.26
N LEU A 114 -20.78 -8.10 6.80
CA LEU A 114 -20.22 -6.76 6.98
C LEU A 114 -20.76 -5.82 5.90
N SER A 115 -21.87 -5.16 6.21
CA SER A 115 -22.37 -4.04 5.42
C SER A 115 -21.32 -2.95 5.37
N ALA A 116 -21.15 -2.32 4.20
CA ALA A 116 -20.42 -1.06 4.10
C ALA A 116 -20.89 -0.11 5.22
N PRO A 117 -19.99 0.62 5.89
CA PRO A 117 -20.44 1.73 6.72
C PRO A 117 -21.32 2.66 5.88
N GLY A 118 -22.38 3.20 6.48
CA GLY A 118 -23.21 4.22 5.83
C GLY A 118 -22.42 5.47 5.43
N SER A 119 -21.22 5.66 6.00
CA SER A 119 -20.22 6.64 5.59
C SER A 119 -18.85 6.23 6.15
N TRP A 120 -17.81 6.31 5.32
CA TRP A 120 -16.43 6.29 5.80
C TRP A 120 -16.04 7.67 6.34
N SER A 121 -15.30 7.74 7.44
CA SER A 121 -14.63 8.99 7.83
C SER A 121 -13.26 9.03 7.14
N GLY A 122 -12.99 10.10 6.40
CA GLY A 122 -11.78 10.22 5.58
C GLY A 122 -11.85 9.46 4.24
N ASN A 123 -11.49 10.16 3.16
CA ASN A 123 -11.22 9.61 1.81
C ASN A 123 -12.26 8.61 1.29
N SER A 124 -13.55 8.93 1.47
CA SER A 124 -14.66 8.08 1.07
C SER A 124 -14.53 7.66 -0.40
N PRO A 125 -14.70 6.36 -0.74
CA PRO A 125 -14.78 5.92 -2.13
C PRO A 125 -15.90 6.67 -2.84
N SER A 126 -15.81 6.90 -4.15
CA SER A 126 -16.85 7.65 -4.87
C SER A 126 -18.22 6.99 -4.69
N THR A 127 -19.12 7.64 -3.97
CA THR A 127 -20.43 7.11 -3.58
C THR A 127 -21.44 7.30 -4.71
N SER A 128 -21.55 6.33 -5.62
CA SER A 128 -22.67 6.25 -6.58
C SER A 128 -23.63 5.08 -6.32
N GLY A 129 -23.51 4.40 -5.16
CA GLY A 129 -24.28 3.20 -4.82
C GLY A 129 -25.16 3.32 -3.57
N ASN A 130 -26.15 2.42 -3.45
CA ASN A 130 -26.99 2.28 -2.27
C ASN A 130 -26.20 1.65 -1.11
N LEU A 131 -25.69 2.48 -0.20
CA LEU A 131 -24.82 2.07 0.91
C LEU A 131 -25.49 1.10 1.89
N SER A 132 -26.83 1.14 2.01
CA SER A 132 -27.58 0.27 2.93
C SER A 132 -27.65 -1.20 2.51
N TYR A 133 -27.24 -1.53 1.28
CA TYR A 133 -27.19 -2.90 0.75
C TYR A 133 -25.90 -3.19 -0.03
N SER A 134 -24.89 -2.32 0.09
CA SER A 134 -23.59 -2.54 -0.54
C SER A 134 -22.69 -3.31 0.42
N TYR A 135 -22.36 -4.55 0.06
CA TYR A 135 -21.37 -5.35 0.77
C TYR A 135 -20.00 -5.13 0.10
N TYR A 136 -18.97 -4.87 0.89
CA TYR A 136 -17.61 -4.86 0.36
C TYR A 136 -17.09 -6.29 0.22
N GLN A 137 -16.63 -6.62 -0.98
CA GLN A 137 -15.95 -7.88 -1.22
C GLN A 137 -14.66 -7.90 -0.42
N ASN A 138 -14.40 -9.01 0.26
CA ASN A 138 -13.32 -9.10 1.25
C ASN A 138 -12.75 -10.51 1.31
N PHE A 139 -11.60 -10.62 1.96
CA PHE A 139 -11.03 -11.90 2.35
C PHE A 139 -10.29 -11.75 3.68
N GLY A 140 -10.23 -12.84 4.44
CA GLY A 140 -9.48 -12.93 5.67
C GLY A 140 -7.97 -13.00 5.43
N ILE A 141 -7.21 -12.40 6.34
CA ILE A 141 -5.76 -12.49 6.40
C ILE A 141 -5.30 -12.58 7.86
N TYR A 142 -4.29 -13.39 8.13
CA TYR A 142 -3.60 -13.41 9.43
C TYR A 142 -2.26 -12.70 9.27
N ASP A 143 -2.11 -11.49 9.79
CA ASP A 143 -0.93 -10.62 9.60
C ASP A 143 -0.78 -9.62 10.75
N GLU A 144 0.24 -8.76 10.70
CA GLU A 144 0.39 -7.59 11.57
C GLU A 144 -0.01 -6.33 10.78
N ILE A 145 -1.11 -5.73 11.19
CA ILE A 145 -1.67 -4.55 10.54
C ILE A 145 -1.85 -3.46 11.60
N TYR A 146 -1.24 -2.31 11.33
CA TYR A 146 -1.20 -1.15 12.22
C TYR A 146 -2.46 -0.28 12.11
N ASP A 147 -2.84 0.33 13.23
CA ASP A 147 -3.96 1.27 13.32
C ASP A 147 -3.56 2.74 13.07
N ASN A 148 -2.27 3.03 12.97
CA ASN A 148 -1.73 4.40 12.99
C ASN A 148 -1.34 4.96 11.61
N ILE A 149 -1.89 4.42 10.53
CA ILE A 149 -1.54 4.87 9.18
C ILE A 149 -2.38 6.09 8.79
N THR A 150 -1.73 7.19 8.44
CA THR A 150 -2.41 8.42 7.99
C THR A 150 -1.85 8.91 6.67
N PHE A 151 -2.71 9.58 5.88
CA PHE A 151 -2.27 10.26 4.66
C PHE A 151 -1.59 11.57 5.04
N THR A 152 -0.47 11.88 4.38
CA THR A 152 0.22 13.15 4.62
C THR A 152 -0.61 14.34 4.13
N PRO A 153 -0.51 15.51 4.77
CA PRO A 153 -1.22 16.70 4.31
C PRO A 153 -0.93 17.02 2.84
N GLY A 154 -1.97 17.34 2.06
CA GLY A 154 -1.85 17.72 0.65
C GLY A 154 -1.95 16.58 -0.35
N GLN A 155 -2.10 15.31 0.10
CA GLN A 155 -2.45 14.23 -0.83
C GLN A 155 -3.82 14.45 -1.47
N SER A 156 -3.94 14.02 -2.73
CA SER A 156 -5.19 14.04 -3.49
C SER A 156 -5.60 12.63 -3.88
N PHE A 157 -6.91 12.38 -3.90
CA PHE A 157 -7.48 11.07 -4.18
C PHE A 157 -8.09 11.02 -5.57
N GLY A 158 -7.88 9.91 -6.27
CA GLY A 158 -8.36 9.71 -7.63
C GLY A 158 -7.41 8.85 -8.46
N ARG A 159 -7.74 8.69 -9.73
CA ARG A 159 -7.04 7.81 -10.68
C ARG A 159 -6.03 8.54 -11.58
N GLY A 160 -5.87 9.85 -11.37
CA GLY A 160 -4.93 10.67 -12.13
C GLY A 160 -3.48 10.52 -11.68
N VAL A 161 -2.58 11.14 -12.42
CA VAL A 161 -1.15 11.23 -12.07
C VAL A 161 -0.98 11.98 -10.74
N ASN A 162 -0.12 11.44 -9.88
CA ASN A 162 0.15 11.88 -8.51
C ASN A 162 -1.05 11.83 -7.54
N GLN A 163 -2.14 11.17 -7.92
CA GLN A 163 -3.28 10.92 -7.05
C GLN A 163 -3.21 9.52 -6.44
N ILE A 164 -3.66 9.39 -5.20
CA ILE A 164 -3.79 8.10 -4.52
C ILE A 164 -5.12 7.48 -4.90
N THR A 165 -5.07 6.25 -5.41
CA THR A 165 -6.23 5.39 -5.61
C THR A 165 -6.22 4.30 -4.54
N PRO A 166 -7.07 4.38 -3.51
CA PRO A 166 -7.18 3.31 -2.53
C PRO A 166 -7.68 2.01 -3.16
N LEU A 167 -7.17 0.89 -2.68
CA LEU A 167 -7.57 -0.46 -3.08
C LEU A 167 -8.20 -1.23 -1.93
N PHE A 168 -7.65 -1.09 -0.72
CA PHE A 168 -8.07 -1.85 0.45
C PHE A 168 -8.25 -0.99 1.70
N SER A 169 -9.28 -1.34 2.47
CA SER A 169 -9.40 -1.04 3.91
C SER A 169 -9.24 -2.33 4.72
N ASN A 170 -9.04 -2.19 6.03
CA ASN A 170 -9.04 -3.30 6.98
C ASN A 170 -10.05 -3.05 8.13
N ASP A 171 -10.25 -4.03 8.99
CA ASP A 171 -11.15 -3.98 10.15
C ASP A 171 -10.45 -3.59 11.46
N VAL A 172 -9.17 -3.15 11.44
CA VAL A 172 -8.40 -2.78 12.64
C VAL A 172 -9.08 -1.66 13.44
N ASN A 173 -9.57 -0.60 12.77
CA ASN A 173 -10.09 0.60 13.44
C ASN A 173 -11.62 0.75 13.36
N GLY A 174 -12.30 -0.28 12.87
CA GLY A 174 -13.67 -0.13 12.40
C GLY A 174 -13.79 0.95 11.31
N TYR A 175 -14.97 1.05 10.72
CA TYR A 175 -15.17 1.86 9.52
C TYR A 175 -15.26 3.38 9.73
N ALA A 176 -15.11 3.83 10.98
CA ALA A 176 -15.39 5.20 11.42
C ALA A 176 -14.14 6.03 11.71
N ASP A 177 -12.95 5.54 11.34
CA ASP A 177 -11.67 6.19 11.60
C ASP A 177 -11.08 6.88 10.35
N PRO A 178 -10.53 8.13 10.44
CA PRO A 178 -9.82 8.80 9.33
C PRO A 178 -8.64 8.01 8.71
N VAL A 179 -8.18 6.93 9.36
CA VAL A 179 -7.18 5.96 8.87
C VAL A 179 -7.75 5.01 7.81
N SER A 180 -9.07 5.05 7.56
CA SER A 180 -9.75 4.23 6.55
C SER A 180 -9.08 4.35 5.17
N HIS A 181 -8.99 3.22 4.46
CA HIS A 181 -8.43 3.10 3.10
C HIS A 181 -6.91 3.20 2.98
N ALA A 182 -6.16 3.16 4.08
CA ALA A 182 -4.70 3.20 4.05
C ALA A 182 -4.03 1.80 3.97
N SER A 183 -4.81 0.72 4.07
CA SER A 183 -4.29 -0.66 4.11
C SER A 183 -3.72 -1.13 2.76
N GLY A 184 -4.11 -0.47 1.67
CA GLY A 184 -3.51 -0.68 0.37
C GLY A 184 -3.99 0.32 -0.67
N PHE A 185 -3.07 0.80 -1.51
CA PHE A 185 -3.36 1.77 -2.56
C PHE A 185 -2.40 1.66 -3.74
N VAL A 186 -2.77 2.32 -4.84
CA VAL A 186 -1.91 2.56 -6.00
C VAL A 186 -1.82 4.04 -6.33
N LYS A 187 -0.73 4.45 -6.99
CA LYS A 187 -0.49 5.82 -7.45
C LYS A 187 0.28 5.77 -8.77
N LEU A 188 -0.20 6.52 -9.76
CA LEU A 188 0.62 6.89 -10.91
C LEU A 188 1.56 8.02 -10.47
N PHE A 189 2.85 7.91 -10.75
CA PHE A 189 3.88 8.78 -10.15
C PHE A 189 4.69 9.50 -11.22
N ASN A 190 4.62 10.83 -11.22
CA ASN A 190 5.38 11.72 -12.10
C ASN A 190 5.39 13.12 -11.48
N PRO A 191 6.15 13.33 -10.38
CA PRO A 191 6.24 14.65 -9.76
C PRO A 191 7.02 15.66 -10.62
N SER A 192 7.91 15.22 -11.52
CA SER A 192 8.66 16.12 -12.42
C SER A 192 7.79 16.74 -13.52
N GLY A 193 6.71 16.07 -13.92
CA GLY A 193 5.85 16.47 -15.03
C GLY A 193 6.48 16.24 -16.42
N ASP A 194 7.53 15.42 -16.53
CA ASP A 194 8.26 15.21 -17.80
C ASP A 194 7.59 14.21 -18.77
N GLY A 195 6.62 13.45 -18.28
CA GLY A 195 5.82 12.50 -19.07
C GLY A 195 6.14 11.04 -18.77
N SER A 196 7.24 10.76 -18.08
CA SER A 196 7.58 9.44 -17.55
C SER A 196 6.67 9.16 -16.35
N VAL A 197 5.84 8.13 -16.42
CA VAL A 197 4.86 7.84 -15.36
C VAL A 197 5.15 6.49 -14.73
N GLY A 198 5.78 6.52 -13.56
CA GLY A 198 5.95 5.34 -12.73
C GLY A 198 4.68 4.91 -12.04
N ARG A 199 4.79 3.77 -11.37
CA ARG A 199 3.65 3.11 -10.73
C ARG A 199 4.02 2.65 -9.34
N VAL A 200 3.36 3.22 -8.35
CA VAL A 200 3.61 2.93 -6.94
C VAL A 200 2.43 2.15 -6.40
N VAL A 201 2.72 1.04 -5.73
CA VAL A 201 1.76 0.24 -4.97
C VAL A 201 2.25 0.19 -3.54
N PHE A 202 1.34 0.34 -2.58
CA PHE A 202 1.62 0.08 -1.18
C PHE A 202 0.57 -0.89 -0.63
N PHE A 203 1.03 -1.82 0.19
CA PHE A 203 0.18 -2.62 1.04
C PHE A 203 0.75 -2.74 2.44
N GLN A 204 -0.13 -2.60 3.42
CA GLN A 204 0.20 -2.71 4.83
C GLN A 204 0.42 -4.15 5.32
N PRO A 205 -0.34 -5.18 4.88
CA PRO A 205 -0.02 -6.56 5.25
C PRO A 205 1.25 -7.04 4.56
N GLY A 206 1.90 -8.06 5.12
CA GLY A 206 3.06 -8.68 4.47
C GLY A 206 4.13 -9.18 5.42
N GLU A 207 3.92 -9.18 6.74
CA GLU A 207 4.85 -9.80 7.69
C GLU A 207 4.97 -11.30 7.42
N ARG A 208 3.81 -11.94 7.21
CA ARG A 208 3.67 -13.38 7.18
C ARG A 208 3.98 -13.93 5.80
N ARG A 209 4.96 -14.82 5.73
CA ARG A 209 5.32 -15.51 4.48
C ARG A 209 4.13 -16.27 3.91
N GLU A 210 3.31 -16.85 4.77
CA GLU A 210 2.12 -17.63 4.43
C GLU A 210 1.11 -16.80 3.63
N SER A 211 0.93 -15.53 4.02
CA SER A 211 0.03 -14.57 3.37
C SER A 211 0.48 -14.24 1.94
N VAL A 212 1.78 -14.33 1.63
CA VAL A 212 2.35 -13.99 0.32
C VAL A 212 2.62 -15.21 -0.57
N THR A 213 2.24 -16.42 -0.14
CA THR A 213 2.41 -17.64 -0.93
C THR A 213 1.49 -17.70 -2.15
N ILE A 214 1.85 -18.54 -3.13
CA ILE A 214 1.13 -18.73 -4.41
C ILE A 214 -0.35 -19.12 -4.25
N ASN A 215 -0.72 -19.79 -3.16
CA ASN A 215 -2.10 -20.25 -2.94
C ASN A 215 -2.91 -19.31 -2.06
N HIS A 216 -2.30 -18.26 -1.54
CA HIS A 216 -2.99 -17.28 -0.72
C HIS A 216 -3.58 -16.17 -1.59
N ARG A 217 -4.80 -15.72 -1.26
CA ARG A 217 -5.49 -14.63 -1.97
C ARG A 217 -4.64 -13.35 -2.00
N TYR A 218 -4.03 -13.00 -0.87
CA TYR A 218 -3.12 -11.87 -0.79
C TYR A 218 -1.83 -12.06 -1.62
N GLY A 219 -1.30 -13.28 -1.71
CA GLY A 219 -0.20 -13.58 -2.64
C GLY A 219 -0.57 -13.36 -4.11
N GLN A 220 -1.83 -13.56 -4.49
CA GLN A 220 -2.32 -13.16 -5.83
C GLN A 220 -2.38 -11.64 -5.99
N VAL A 221 -2.87 -10.91 -4.98
CA VAL A 221 -2.87 -9.43 -4.96
C VAL A 221 -1.46 -8.88 -5.20
N ILE A 222 -0.45 -9.40 -4.50
CA ILE A 222 0.95 -8.96 -4.67
C ILE A 222 1.46 -9.24 -6.08
N ARG A 223 1.15 -10.42 -6.66
CA ARG A 223 1.53 -10.72 -8.05
C ARG A 223 0.87 -9.79 -9.04
N ASN A 224 -0.42 -9.49 -8.86
CA ASN A 224 -1.10 -8.50 -9.70
C ASN A 224 -0.48 -7.12 -9.55
N ALA A 225 -0.08 -6.72 -8.33
CA ALA A 225 0.60 -5.47 -8.08
C ALA A 225 1.95 -5.38 -8.79
N VAL A 226 2.76 -6.45 -8.75
CA VAL A 226 4.03 -6.51 -9.49
C VAL A 226 3.78 -6.41 -10.99
N VAL A 227 2.81 -7.16 -11.53
CA VAL A 227 2.46 -7.08 -12.96
C VAL A 227 1.98 -5.68 -13.34
N TRP A 228 1.11 -5.08 -12.53
CA TRP A 228 0.61 -3.73 -12.77
C TRP A 228 1.72 -2.69 -12.66
N ALA A 229 2.61 -2.79 -11.68
CA ALA A 229 3.75 -1.88 -11.51
C ALA A 229 4.76 -2.01 -12.67
N ALA A 230 4.93 -3.22 -13.22
CA ALA A 230 5.90 -3.51 -14.27
C ALA A 230 5.44 -3.10 -15.68
N GLN A 231 4.15 -2.82 -15.93
CA GLN A 231 3.78 -2.39 -17.28
C GLN A 231 4.28 -0.96 -17.51
N ALA A 232 5.03 -0.73 -18.58
CA ALA A 232 5.41 0.63 -18.97
C ALA A 232 4.17 1.46 -19.32
N ASN A 233 4.26 2.78 -19.11
CA ASN A 233 3.38 3.80 -19.67
C ASN A 233 4.17 4.65 -20.65
#